data_AF-A0A421K8E9-F1
#
_entry.id   AF-A0A421K8E9-F1
#
_cell.length_a   1.000
_cell.length_b   1.000
_cell.length_c   1.000
_cell.angle_alpha   90.00
_cell.angle_beta   90.00
_cell.angle_gamma   90.00
#
_symmetry.space_group_name_H-M   'P 1'
#
loop_
_entity.id
_entity.type
_entity.pdbx_description
1 polymer ?
#
loop_
_entity_poly.entity_id
_entity_poly.type
_entity_poly.pdbx_seq_one_letter_code
_entity_poly.pdbx_strand_id
1 'polypeptide(L)'
;MNNSQTPDDEPNTADAEPQLAVKRFCDGCNCAQAVITSFADRYGVDTELAMRISSGLGGGVGRMGDICGTLSGAALVLGLHMGPKTADDVSAKEATYNATRLLQERFMARHGSNRCKELLQKDLSIPAEYQEAKSLGLFKNQCPDYVETVVTLLSQIIEESELKE
;
A
#
# COMPACT_ATOMS: atom_id res chain seq x y z
N MET A 1 35.45 8.64 33.92
CA MET A 1 34.31 7.99 34.62
C MET A 1 33.15 7.96 33.66
N ASN A 2 32.50 6.80 33.62
CA ASN A 2 31.75 6.23 32.51
C ASN A 2 30.73 7.17 31.83
N ASN A 3 30.78 7.14 30.50
CA ASN A 3 29.75 7.59 29.57
C ASN A 3 28.61 6.57 29.62
N SER A 4 27.37 7.01 29.76
CA SER A 4 26.19 6.14 29.62
C SER A 4 25.19 6.82 28.68
N GLN A 5 25.53 6.75 27.39
CA GLN A 5 24.54 6.73 26.32
C GLN A 5 23.81 5.40 26.41
N THR A 6 22.49 5.45 26.51
CA THR A 6 21.61 4.29 26.37
C THR A 6 21.56 3.88 24.89
N PRO A 7 21.81 2.61 24.55
CA PRO A 7 21.65 2.09 23.21
C PRO A 7 20.20 1.60 23.00
N ASP A 8 19.74 1.78 21.76
CA ASP A 8 18.78 0.94 21.03
C ASP A 8 17.31 0.91 21.52
N ASP A 9 16.50 1.79 20.93
CA ASP A 9 15.06 1.57 20.68
C ASP A 9 14.71 2.22 19.32
N GLU A 10 15.48 1.91 18.26
CA GLU A 10 15.03 2.19 16.90
C GLU A 10 14.02 1.09 16.54
N PRO A 11 12.73 1.43 16.32
CA PRO A 11 11.74 0.41 15.99
C PRO A 11 12.13 -0.24 14.67
N ASN A 12 12.16 -1.57 14.67
CA ASN A 12 12.27 -2.38 13.46
C ASN A 12 11.30 -1.82 12.40
N THR A 13 11.85 -1.32 11.28
CA THR A 13 11.08 -0.57 10.28
C THR A 13 9.95 -1.39 9.66
N ALA A 14 10.12 -2.72 9.61
CA ALA A 14 9.13 -3.67 9.07
C ALA A 14 7.81 -3.69 9.85
N ASP A 15 7.83 -3.53 11.18
CA ASP A 15 6.61 -3.53 12.00
C ASP A 15 5.96 -2.13 12.06
N ALA A 16 6.72 -1.08 11.73
CA ALA A 16 6.25 0.31 11.78
C ALA A 16 5.39 0.68 10.56
N GLU A 17 5.73 0.15 9.37
CA GLU A 17 5.06 0.51 8.11
C GLU A 17 3.55 0.16 8.10
N PRO A 18 3.11 -1.06 8.51
CA PRO A 18 1.69 -1.41 8.51
C PRO A 18 0.87 -0.52 9.45
N GLN A 19 1.38 -0.29 10.66
CA GLN A 19 0.72 0.52 11.68
C GLN A 19 0.58 1.98 11.23
N LEU A 20 1.65 2.52 10.64
CA LEU A 20 1.67 3.86 10.09
C LEU A 20 0.67 4.01 8.93
N ALA A 21 0.60 3.04 8.02
CA ALA A 21 -0.33 3.07 6.90
C ALA A 21 -1.79 3.03 7.37
N VAL A 22 -2.12 2.14 8.31
CA VAL A 22 -3.47 2.08 8.91
C VAL A 22 -3.82 3.41 9.59
N LYS A 23 -2.89 3.97 10.38
CA LYS A 23 -3.08 5.28 11.00
C LYS A 23 -3.37 6.37 9.96
N ARG A 24 -2.56 6.47 8.92
CA ARG A 24 -2.73 7.47 7.84
C ARG A 24 -4.07 7.31 7.12
N PHE A 25 -4.51 6.08 6.88
CA PHE A 25 -5.82 5.79 6.32
C PHE A 25 -6.95 6.28 7.24
N CYS A 26 -6.88 5.94 8.54
CA CYS A 26 -7.85 6.39 9.54
C CYS A 26 -7.88 7.92 9.71
N ASP A 27 -6.75 8.59 9.51
CA ASP A 27 -6.61 10.05 9.55
C ASP A 27 -7.09 10.76 8.27
N GLY A 28 -7.64 10.02 7.30
CA GLY A 28 -8.34 10.57 6.13
C GLY A 28 -7.62 10.41 4.80
N CYS A 29 -6.46 9.74 4.76
CA CYS A 29 -5.87 9.32 3.49
C CYS A 29 -6.78 8.30 2.79
N ASN A 30 -6.82 8.33 1.47
CA ASN A 30 -7.34 7.19 0.74
C ASN A 30 -6.39 5.98 0.91
N CYS A 31 -6.86 4.78 0.53
CA CYS A 31 -6.09 3.54 0.69
C CYS A 31 -4.75 3.52 -0.05
N ALA A 32 -4.62 4.16 -1.21
CA ALA A 32 -3.34 4.24 -1.94
C ALA A 32 -2.37 5.24 -1.30
N GLN A 33 -2.89 6.41 -0.90
CA GLN A 33 -2.15 7.45 -0.18
C GLN A 33 -1.58 6.91 1.13
N ALA A 34 -2.39 6.18 1.89
CA ALA A 34 -1.96 5.55 3.13
C ALA A 34 -0.74 4.64 2.93
N VAL A 35 -0.77 3.82 1.88
CA VAL A 35 0.33 2.89 1.54
C VAL A 35 1.56 3.64 1.05
N ILE A 36 1.50 4.41 -0.04
CA ILE A 36 2.74 5.02 -0.59
C ILE A 36 3.42 5.94 0.43
N THR A 37 2.62 6.68 1.19
CA THR A 37 3.19 7.67 2.09
C THR A 37 3.79 7.03 3.36
N SER A 38 3.41 5.80 3.75
CA SER A 38 4.09 5.08 4.84
C SER A 38 5.51 4.65 4.49
N PHE A 39 5.86 4.61 3.20
CA PHE A 39 7.21 4.30 2.69
C PHE A 39 7.98 5.54 2.20
N ALA A 40 7.40 6.75 2.34
CA ALA A 40 7.97 7.97 1.79
C ALA A 40 9.39 8.25 2.34
N ASP A 41 9.58 8.15 3.65
CA ASP A 41 10.87 8.40 4.30
C ASP A 41 11.92 7.36 3.89
N ARG A 42 11.53 6.08 3.79
CA ARG A 42 12.42 4.97 3.39
C ARG A 42 13.05 5.19 2.01
N TYR A 43 12.28 5.72 1.07
CA TYR A 43 12.73 5.94 -0.32
C TYR A 43 13.04 7.41 -0.65
N GLY A 44 13.07 8.30 0.35
CA GLY A 44 13.37 9.71 0.15
C GLY A 44 12.37 10.45 -0.76
N VAL A 45 11.11 10.03 -0.76
CA VAL A 45 10.04 10.66 -1.54
C VAL A 45 9.37 11.74 -0.71
N ASP A 46 9.18 12.92 -1.29
CA ASP A 46 8.41 13.99 -0.66
C ASP A 46 6.96 13.52 -0.37
N THR A 47 6.52 13.65 0.88
CA THR A 47 5.21 13.17 1.31
C THR A 47 4.07 13.95 0.62
N GLU A 48 4.22 15.25 0.35
CA GLU A 48 3.19 16.02 -0.38
C GLU A 48 3.04 15.50 -1.82
N LEU A 49 4.15 15.27 -2.51
CA LEU A 49 4.15 14.68 -3.85
C LEU A 49 3.49 13.30 -3.84
N ALA A 50 3.88 12.41 -2.91
CA ALA A 50 3.28 11.09 -2.76
C ALA A 50 1.77 11.14 -2.50
N MET A 51 1.31 12.08 -1.66
CA MET A 51 -0.12 12.33 -1.42
C MET A 51 -0.85 12.77 -2.69
N ARG A 52 -0.27 13.67 -3.48
CA ARG A 52 -0.90 14.22 -4.69
C ARG A 52 -1.00 13.20 -5.80
N ILE A 53 0.08 12.48 -6.10
CA ILE A 53 0.10 11.53 -7.23
C ILE A 53 -0.80 10.31 -7.01
N SER A 54 -1.05 9.93 -5.75
CA SER A 54 -1.89 8.78 -5.39
C SER A 54 -3.35 9.14 -5.08
N SER A 55 -3.70 10.44 -5.08
CA SER A 55 -5.04 10.93 -4.69
C SER A 55 -6.19 10.36 -5.53
N GLY A 56 -5.95 10.11 -6.82
CA GLY A 56 -6.94 9.55 -7.75
C GLY A 56 -7.12 8.03 -7.64
N LEU A 57 -6.28 7.32 -6.89
CA LEU A 57 -6.26 5.85 -6.85
C LEU A 57 -7.30 5.25 -5.87
N GLY A 58 -7.88 6.06 -5.00
CA GLY A 58 -8.84 5.63 -3.98
C GLY A 58 -10.16 5.09 -4.55
N GLY A 59 -10.80 4.16 -3.82
CA GLY A 59 -12.04 3.51 -4.26
C GLY A 59 -11.89 2.64 -5.51
N GLY A 60 -10.65 2.25 -5.81
CA GLY A 60 -10.27 1.61 -7.05
C GLY A 60 -10.31 2.57 -8.23
N VAL A 61 -9.36 3.51 -8.20
CA VAL A 61 -9.03 4.54 -9.19
C VAL A 61 -10.11 5.58 -9.46
N GLY A 62 -10.67 6.15 -8.40
CA GLY A 62 -11.67 7.19 -8.52
C GLY A 62 -13.08 6.64 -8.39
N ARG A 63 -13.23 5.63 -7.52
CA ARG A 63 -14.50 4.98 -7.18
C ARG A 63 -15.11 4.14 -8.31
N MET A 64 -14.31 3.69 -9.27
CA MET A 64 -14.77 2.78 -10.32
C MET A 64 -14.94 1.33 -9.84
N GLY A 65 -14.50 1.02 -8.62
CA GLY A 65 -14.60 -0.33 -8.08
C GLY A 65 -13.62 -1.32 -8.72
N ASP A 66 -12.62 -0.82 -9.46
CA ASP A 66 -11.59 -1.60 -10.14
C ASP A 66 -10.51 -2.09 -9.16
N ILE A 67 -9.24 -2.11 -9.53
CA ILE A 67 -8.14 -2.59 -8.69
C ILE A 67 -8.13 -1.88 -7.32
N CYS A 68 -7.97 -2.63 -6.22
CA CYS A 68 -7.96 -2.06 -4.88
C CYS A 68 -6.85 -1.01 -4.73
N GLY A 69 -7.18 0.15 -4.16
CA GLY A 69 -6.23 1.26 -4.04
C GLY A 69 -4.99 0.94 -3.21
N THR A 70 -5.07 0.02 -2.24
CA THR A 70 -3.90 -0.45 -1.49
C THR A 70 -2.88 -1.12 -2.41
N LEU A 71 -3.34 -1.97 -3.34
CA LEU A 71 -2.49 -2.63 -4.33
C LEU A 71 -1.88 -1.65 -5.33
N SER A 72 -2.64 -0.63 -5.76
CA SER A 72 -2.08 0.44 -6.59
C SER A 72 -1.01 1.26 -5.86
N GLY A 73 -1.23 1.59 -4.59
CA GLY A 73 -0.23 2.26 -3.76
C GLY A 73 1.03 1.42 -3.58
N ALA A 74 0.87 0.12 -3.33
CA ALA A 74 2.00 -0.79 -3.18
C ALA A 74 2.79 -0.99 -4.47
N ALA A 75 2.13 -0.99 -5.64
CA ALA A 75 2.82 -1.02 -6.92
C ALA A 75 3.72 0.21 -7.13
N LEU A 76 3.32 1.38 -6.63
CA LEU A 76 4.17 2.58 -6.63
C LEU A 76 5.40 2.37 -5.74
N VAL A 77 5.23 1.80 -4.55
CA VAL A 77 6.34 1.51 -3.63
C VAL A 77 7.32 0.50 -4.23
N LEU A 78 6.84 -0.56 -4.88
CA LEU A 78 7.71 -1.50 -5.59
C LEU A 78 8.48 -0.82 -6.73
N GLY A 79 7.86 0.12 -7.43
CA GLY A 79 8.56 0.96 -8.42
C GLY A 79 9.64 1.85 -7.81
N LEU A 80 9.45 2.36 -6.58
CA LEU A 80 10.47 3.11 -5.86
C LEU A 80 11.64 2.21 -5.42
N HIS A 81 11.34 0.98 -5.02
CA HIS A 81 12.33 0.02 -4.51
C HIS A 81 13.21 -0.59 -5.61
N MET A 82 12.57 -1.12 -6.66
CA MET A 82 13.24 -1.96 -7.68
C MET A 82 12.90 -1.54 -9.12
N GLY A 83 12.28 -0.37 -9.30
CA GLY A 83 11.88 0.12 -10.61
C GLY A 83 13.06 0.48 -11.52
N PRO A 84 12.84 0.46 -12.84
CA PRO A 84 13.87 0.84 -13.80
C PRO A 84 14.25 2.32 -13.68
N LYS A 85 15.55 2.61 -13.67
CA LYS A 85 16.06 4.00 -13.65
C LYS A 85 16.01 4.67 -15.03
N THR A 86 15.99 3.86 -16.08
CA THR A 86 15.93 4.29 -17.48
C THR A 86 14.95 3.40 -18.25
N ALA A 87 14.45 3.88 -19.39
CA ALA A 87 13.41 3.16 -20.15
C ALA A 87 13.87 1.80 -20.72
N ASP A 88 15.18 1.60 -20.84
CA ASP A 88 15.84 0.41 -21.39
C ASP A 88 16.23 -0.63 -20.33
N ASP A 89 16.05 -0.34 -19.04
CA ASP A 89 16.28 -1.31 -17.95
C ASP A 89 15.12 -2.33 -17.87
N VAL A 90 15.13 -3.28 -18.80
CA VAL A 90 14.12 -4.33 -18.91
C VAL A 90 14.15 -5.25 -17.68
N SER A 91 15.32 -5.47 -17.09
CA SER A 91 15.48 -6.37 -15.95
C SER A 91 14.76 -5.84 -14.71
N ALA A 92 15.00 -4.58 -14.32
CA ALA A 92 14.33 -3.94 -13.20
C ALA A 92 12.81 -3.81 -13.43
N LYS A 93 12.41 -3.52 -14.67
CA LYS A 93 11.00 -3.48 -15.07
C LYS A 93 10.31 -4.83 -14.86
N GLU A 94 10.88 -5.93 -15.33
CA GLU A 94 10.31 -7.27 -15.15
C GLU A 94 10.34 -7.71 -13.68
N ALA A 95 11.39 -7.36 -12.92
CA ALA A 95 11.44 -7.59 -11.48
C ALA A 95 10.28 -6.89 -10.76
N THR A 96 10.03 -5.61 -11.08
CA THR A 96 8.90 -4.85 -10.53
C THR A 96 7.55 -5.49 -10.87
N TYR A 97 7.37 -5.96 -12.11
CA TYR A 97 6.14 -6.66 -12.52
C TYR A 97 5.95 -7.98 -11.79
N ASN A 98 7.01 -8.76 -11.61
CA ASN A 98 6.96 -10.03 -10.89
C ASN A 98 6.62 -9.81 -9.41
N ALA A 99 7.25 -8.84 -8.75
CA ALA A 99 6.95 -8.50 -7.36
C ALA A 99 5.50 -7.99 -7.21
N THR A 100 5.03 -7.16 -8.14
CA THR A 100 3.64 -6.64 -8.13
C THR A 100 2.62 -7.77 -8.34
N ARG A 101 2.91 -8.72 -9.23
CA ARG A 101 2.07 -9.92 -9.45
C ARG A 101 2.02 -10.78 -8.20
N LEU A 102 3.17 -11.08 -7.61
CA LEU A 102 3.27 -11.88 -6.39
C LEU A 102 2.50 -11.23 -5.22
N LEU A 103 2.60 -9.91 -5.06
CA LEU A 103 1.82 -9.17 -4.06
C LEU A 103 0.32 -9.35 -4.27
N GLN A 104 -0.17 -9.20 -5.51
CA GLN A 104 -1.58 -9.39 -5.82
C GLN A 104 -2.04 -10.82 -5.58
N GLU A 105 -1.24 -11.82 -5.95
CA GLU A 105 -1.53 -13.24 -5.69
C GLU A 105 -1.66 -13.53 -4.20
N ARG A 106 -0.70 -13.05 -3.38
CA ARG A 106 -0.76 -13.21 -1.91
C ARG A 106 -1.96 -12.47 -1.31
N PHE A 107 -2.29 -11.28 -1.80
CA PHE A 107 -3.45 -10.53 -1.36
C PHE A 107 -4.76 -11.27 -1.70
N MET A 108 -4.90 -11.74 -2.94
CA MET A 108 -6.08 -12.50 -3.39
C MET A 108 -6.22 -13.83 -2.67
N ALA A 109 -5.12 -14.51 -2.33
CA ALA A 109 -5.16 -15.72 -1.53
C ALA A 109 -5.77 -15.50 -0.13
N ARG A 110 -5.62 -14.29 0.43
CA ARG A 110 -6.17 -13.92 1.74
C ARG A 110 -7.57 -13.32 1.67
N HIS A 111 -7.86 -12.52 0.65
CA HIS A 111 -9.07 -11.69 0.56
C HIS A 111 -10.04 -12.09 -0.56
N GLY A 112 -9.68 -13.06 -1.40
CA GLY A 112 -10.52 -13.62 -2.45
C GLY A 112 -10.64 -12.79 -3.74
N SER A 113 -10.26 -11.50 -3.73
CA SER A 113 -10.26 -10.65 -4.92
C SER A 113 -9.23 -9.52 -4.80
N ASN A 114 -8.84 -8.94 -5.93
CA ASN A 114 -8.08 -7.68 -5.99
C ASN A 114 -8.96 -6.49 -6.40
N ARG A 115 -10.26 -6.69 -6.64
CA ARG A 115 -11.20 -5.68 -7.14
C ARG A 115 -11.94 -5.06 -5.96
N CYS A 116 -11.91 -3.73 -5.85
CA CYS A 116 -12.47 -2.97 -4.75
C CYS A 116 -13.97 -3.25 -4.55
N LYS A 117 -14.74 -3.34 -5.64
CA LYS A 117 -16.18 -3.63 -5.54
C LYS A 117 -16.50 -5.05 -5.12
N GLU A 118 -15.63 -6.00 -5.42
CA GLU A 118 -15.80 -7.40 -5.01
C GLU A 118 -15.43 -7.57 -3.53
N LEU A 119 -14.33 -6.94 -3.12
CA LEU A 119 -13.91 -6.89 -1.71
C LEU A 119 -14.98 -6.27 -0.81
N LEU A 120 -15.53 -5.12 -1.22
CA LEU A 120 -16.56 -4.41 -0.45
C LEU A 120 -17.98 -4.91 -0.72
N GLN A 121 -18.17 -5.79 -1.71
CA GLN A 121 -19.48 -6.23 -2.20
C GLN A 121 -20.42 -5.06 -2.55
N LYS A 122 -19.84 -3.96 -3.06
CA LYS A 122 -20.52 -2.70 -3.40
C LYS A 122 -19.81 -1.99 -4.55
N ASP A 123 -20.55 -1.54 -5.54
CA ASP A 123 -20.03 -0.69 -6.61
C ASP A 123 -20.06 0.79 -6.21
N LEU A 124 -18.88 1.34 -5.91
CA LEU A 124 -18.76 2.71 -5.42
C LEU A 124 -19.05 3.78 -6.49
N SER A 125 -19.19 3.39 -7.76
CA SER A 125 -19.58 4.29 -8.84
C SER A 125 -21.09 4.56 -8.83
N ILE A 126 -21.87 3.69 -8.17
CA ILE A 126 -23.31 3.83 -8.00
C ILE A 126 -23.59 4.63 -6.71
N PRO A 127 -24.21 5.82 -6.78
CA PRO A 127 -24.38 6.68 -5.60
C PRO A 127 -25.11 6.00 -4.44
N ALA A 128 -26.14 5.18 -4.71
CA ALA A 128 -26.88 4.47 -3.68
C ALA A 128 -26.00 3.45 -2.94
N GLU A 129 -25.24 2.64 -3.67
CA GLU A 129 -24.33 1.65 -3.09
C GLU A 129 -23.16 2.30 -2.34
N TYR A 130 -22.66 3.45 -2.83
CA TYR A 130 -21.66 4.23 -2.09
C TYR A 130 -22.19 4.72 -0.74
N GLN A 131 -23.42 5.24 -0.69
CA GLN A 131 -24.02 5.66 0.59
C GLN A 131 -24.24 4.48 1.52
N GLU A 132 -24.62 3.32 0.98
CA GLU A 132 -24.78 2.09 1.75
C GLU A 132 -23.43 1.58 2.29
N ALA A 133 -22.37 1.56 1.48
CA ALA A 133 -21.02 1.22 1.92
C ALA A 133 -20.55 2.13 3.07
N LYS A 134 -20.92 3.42 3.01
CA LYS A 134 -20.64 4.38 4.08
C LYS A 134 -21.47 4.11 5.34
N SER A 135 -22.77 3.81 5.23
CA SER A 135 -23.64 3.54 6.37
C SER A 135 -23.29 2.24 7.10
N LEU A 136 -22.89 1.22 6.34
CA LEU A 136 -22.37 -0.05 6.87
C LEU A 136 -20.95 0.08 7.46
N GLY A 137 -20.29 1.23 7.26
CA GLY A 137 -18.95 1.47 7.78
C GLY A 137 -17.86 0.63 7.13
N LEU A 138 -18.05 0.18 5.88
CA LEU A 138 -17.09 -0.70 5.20
C LEU A 138 -15.70 -0.07 5.10
N PHE A 139 -15.65 1.25 4.86
CA PHE A 139 -14.39 2.00 4.83
C PHE A 139 -13.67 2.06 6.18
N LYS A 140 -14.37 1.83 7.30
CA LYS A 140 -13.78 1.85 8.65
C LYS A 140 -13.49 0.45 9.19
N ASN A 141 -14.24 -0.55 8.73
CA ASN A 141 -14.23 -1.88 9.33
C ASN A 141 -13.58 -2.94 8.42
N GLN A 142 -13.47 -2.69 7.11
CA GLN A 142 -12.84 -3.61 6.15
C GLN A 142 -11.58 -3.02 5.50
N CYS A 143 -11.66 -1.79 4.98
CA CYS A 143 -10.51 -1.18 4.31
C CYS A 143 -9.22 -1.12 5.14
N PRO A 144 -9.24 -0.88 6.48
CA PRO A 144 -8.02 -0.93 7.28
C PRO A 144 -7.32 -2.28 7.27
N ASP A 145 -8.05 -3.41 7.28
CA ASP A 145 -7.46 -4.75 7.20
C ASP A 145 -6.80 -4.99 5.82
N TYR A 146 -7.38 -4.43 4.75
CA TYR A 146 -6.74 -4.47 3.44
C TYR A 146 -5.46 -3.63 3.38
N VAL A 147 -5.43 -2.47 4.06
CA VAL A 147 -4.23 -1.63 4.17
C VAL A 147 -3.14 -2.38 4.92
N GLU A 148 -3.45 -2.88 6.12
CA GLU A 148 -2.51 -3.63 6.95
C GLU A 148 -1.98 -4.87 6.21
N THR A 149 -2.86 -5.64 5.58
CA THR A 149 -2.49 -6.83 4.82
C THR A 149 -1.51 -6.48 3.69
N VAL A 150 -1.84 -5.47 2.86
CA VAL A 150 -0.99 -5.12 1.72
C VAL A 150 0.38 -4.64 2.18
N VAL A 151 0.44 -3.81 3.22
CA VAL A 151 1.73 -3.29 3.70
C VAL A 151 2.56 -4.40 4.33
N THR A 152 1.96 -5.29 5.11
CA THR A 152 2.65 -6.49 5.65
C THR A 152 3.23 -7.35 4.52
N LEU A 153 2.43 -7.66 3.50
CA LEU A 153 2.89 -8.47 2.36
C LEU A 153 3.96 -7.76 1.53
N LEU A 154 3.85 -6.44 1.39
CA LEU A 154 4.79 -5.60 0.66
C LEU A 154 6.16 -5.59 1.36
N SER A 155 6.20 -5.35 2.67
CA SER A 155 7.45 -5.37 3.45
C SER A 155 8.14 -6.73 3.36
N GLN A 156 7.38 -7.83 3.46
CA GLN A 156 7.93 -9.19 3.25
C GLN A 156 8.53 -9.39 1.85
N ILE A 157 7.86 -8.92 0.79
CA ILE A 157 8.38 -9.05 -0.58
C ILE A 157 9.65 -8.21 -0.77
N ILE A 158 9.70 -7.02 -0.15
CA ILE A 158 10.89 -6.15 -0.18
C ILE A 158 12.06 -6.86 0.52
N GLU A 159 11.86 -7.37 1.74
CA GLU A 159 12.89 -8.11 2.48
C GLU A 159 13.37 -9.37 1.72
N GLU A 160 12.43 -10.15 1.17
CA GLU A 160 12.74 -11.32 0.33
C GLU A 160 13.55 -10.96 -0.94
N SER A 161 13.42 -9.73 -1.44
CA SER A 161 14.20 -9.24 -2.59
C SER A 161 15.61 -8.83 -2.17
N GLU A 162 15.76 -8.18 -1.01
CA GLU A 162 17.05 -7.75 -0.46
C GLU A 162 17.94 -8.95 -0.06
N LEU A 163 17.35 -10.07 0.35
CA LEU A 163 18.08 -11.30 0.69
C LEU A 163 18.61 -12.09 -0.53
N LYS A 164 18.16 -11.75 -1.74
CA LYS A 164 18.56 -12.43 -2.98
C LYS A 164 19.67 -11.70 -3.73
N GLU A 165 20.02 -10.49 -3.29
CA GLU A 165 21.13 -9.68 -3.80
C GLU A 165 22.45 -10.00 -3.08
#